data_AF-A0AAI9UH75-F1
#
_entry.id   AF-A0AAI9UH75-F1
#
_cell.length_a   1.000
_cell.length_b   1.000
_cell.length_c   1.000
_cell.angle_alpha   90.00
_cell.angle_beta   90.00
_cell.angle_gamma   90.00
#
_symmetry.space_group_name_H-M   'P 1'
#
loop_
_entity.id
_entity.type
_entity.pdbx_description
1 polymer ?
#
loop_
_entity_poly.entity_id
_entity_poly.type
_entity_poly.pdbx_seq_one_letter_code
_entity_poly.pdbx_strand_id
1 'polypeptide(L)'
;MRQGNVPPPPGQFLNLLARGKFTVDLGADRGCTSLSYGGKTATQWPDCSEHPEDWHAPVPGKCLVGNPDGKGGAMHTQNYTTTAVTAFAISYQSDIRKVTMENLVVFSVVEHPPWKRVASYQVPDLPACPVGGCYCAWLWIPDGCKITLAYEPPLAHLTDSFIAGGQPNMYMQNFKCNITNAVSTKRLGIAKPPVACRDDSKKCVAGPKQLIAWNQAEGNNVQDVGYSPGYIARMGFKPGAQNDIFFQSASSELHLQAPAKYLQGSRCGYAHLDRER
;
A
#
# COMPACT_ATOMS: atom_id res chain seq x y z
N MET A 1 -0.12 18.62 5.59
CA MET A 1 0.45 18.84 4.24
C MET A 1 0.14 20.26 3.80
N ARG A 2 1.13 21.04 3.34
CA ARG A 2 0.84 22.35 2.73
C ARG A 2 0.34 22.12 1.30
N GLN A 3 -0.70 22.85 0.90
CA GLN A 3 -1.19 22.82 -0.47
C GLN A 3 -0.07 23.28 -1.41
N GLY A 4 0.29 22.46 -2.40
CA GLY A 4 1.13 22.92 -3.49
C GLY A 4 0.41 24.00 -4.29
N ASN A 5 1.10 25.06 -4.68
CA ASN A 5 0.53 26.19 -5.43
C ASN A 5 0.16 25.85 -6.89
N VAL A 6 0.19 24.58 -7.27
CA VAL A 6 -0.02 24.10 -8.64
C VAL A 6 -1.04 22.94 -8.62
N PRO A 7 -2.33 23.21 -8.36
CA PRO A 7 -3.37 22.19 -8.42
C PRO A 7 -3.58 21.71 -9.87
N PRO A 8 -4.12 20.50 -10.08
CA PRO A 8 -4.54 20.09 -11.42
C PRO A 8 -5.65 21.01 -11.94
N PRO A 9 -5.83 21.10 -13.27
CA PRO A 9 -6.95 21.83 -13.88
C PRO A 9 -8.31 21.41 -13.30
N PRO A 10 -9.29 22.33 -13.20
CA PRO A 10 -10.63 22.00 -12.75
C PRO A 10 -11.25 20.85 -13.55
N GLY A 11 -11.95 19.94 -12.85
CA GLY A 11 -12.63 18.80 -13.47
C GLY A 11 -11.73 17.61 -13.82
N GLN A 12 -10.41 17.71 -13.65
CA GLN A 12 -9.51 16.56 -13.86
C GLN A 12 -9.40 15.68 -12.62
N PHE A 13 -9.74 14.41 -12.80
CA PHE A 13 -9.67 13.38 -11.76
C PHE A 13 -9.03 12.10 -12.31
N LEU A 14 -8.22 11.46 -11.47
CA LEU A 14 -7.90 10.05 -11.64
C LEU A 14 -9.14 9.22 -11.27
N ASN A 15 -9.73 8.55 -12.25
CA ASN A 15 -10.93 7.74 -12.05
C ASN A 15 -10.57 6.33 -11.57
N LEU A 16 -11.11 5.95 -10.42
CA LEU A 16 -10.89 4.66 -9.77
C LEU A 16 -12.17 3.82 -9.88
N LEU A 17 -12.12 2.73 -10.63
CA LEU A 17 -13.28 1.84 -10.80
C LEU A 17 -13.44 0.93 -9.59
N ALA A 18 -14.47 1.14 -8.75
CA ALA A 18 -14.74 0.32 -7.58
C ALA A 18 -14.87 -1.17 -7.94
N ARG A 19 -14.25 -2.06 -7.15
CA ARG A 19 -14.16 -3.52 -7.40
C ARG A 19 -13.47 -3.90 -8.72
N GLY A 20 -12.84 -2.95 -9.39
CA GLY A 20 -12.16 -3.12 -10.66
C GLY A 20 -10.68 -2.81 -10.56
N LYS A 21 -10.12 -2.28 -11.64
CA LYS A 21 -8.74 -1.82 -11.72
C LYS A 21 -8.64 -0.48 -12.42
N PHE A 22 -7.58 0.26 -12.13
CA PHE A 22 -7.15 1.42 -12.92
C PHE A 22 -5.68 1.27 -13.28
N THR A 23 -5.27 1.91 -14.37
CA THR A 23 -3.88 1.92 -14.82
C THR A 23 -3.28 3.30 -14.62
N VAL A 24 -1.98 3.33 -14.38
CA VAL A 24 -1.20 4.57 -14.29
C VAL A 24 0.08 4.44 -15.10
N ASP A 25 0.63 5.59 -15.43
CA ASP A 25 1.83 5.74 -16.23
C ASP A 25 2.98 6.23 -15.33
N LEU A 26 3.97 5.36 -15.10
CA LEU A 26 5.12 5.60 -14.22
C LEU A 26 6.36 5.81 -15.09
N GLY A 27 6.63 7.06 -15.44
CA GLY A 27 7.84 7.47 -16.18
C GLY A 27 8.84 8.18 -15.27
N ALA A 28 10.14 7.99 -15.54
CA ALA A 28 11.23 8.76 -14.94
C ALA A 28 11.17 10.24 -15.37
N ASP A 29 10.59 10.51 -16.53
CA ASP A 29 10.23 11.83 -17.03
C ASP A 29 8.80 11.80 -17.59
N ARG A 30 8.08 12.92 -17.53
CA ARG A 30 6.72 13.02 -18.11
C ARG A 30 6.75 12.77 -19.62
N GLY A 31 7.83 13.15 -20.31
CA GLY A 31 8.13 12.82 -21.70
C GLY A 31 8.11 11.32 -21.98
N CYS A 32 8.41 10.47 -21.01
CA CYS A 32 8.38 9.02 -21.17
C CYS A 32 6.98 8.41 -20.98
N THR A 33 5.95 9.24 -20.79
CA THR A 33 4.57 8.79 -20.56
C THR A 33 3.67 9.09 -21.77
N SER A 34 2.48 8.51 -21.79
CA SER A 34 1.43 8.84 -22.77
C SER A 34 0.90 10.27 -22.63
N LEU A 35 1.28 11.00 -21.56
CA LEU A 35 0.81 12.35 -21.26
C LEU A 35 1.59 13.47 -21.97
N SER A 36 2.64 13.11 -22.71
CA SER A 36 3.49 14.05 -23.46
C SER A 36 3.68 13.57 -24.89
N TYR A 37 3.81 14.52 -25.83
CA TYR A 37 4.09 14.25 -27.26
C TYR A 37 3.16 13.22 -27.94
N GLY A 38 1.94 13.03 -27.42
CA GLY A 38 1.01 11.99 -27.89
C GLY A 38 1.50 10.56 -27.65
N GLY A 39 2.38 10.35 -26.65
CA GLY A 39 2.95 9.05 -26.30
C GLY A 39 4.05 8.54 -27.23
N LYS A 40 4.53 9.36 -28.17
CA LYS A 40 5.53 8.96 -29.18
C LYS A 40 6.87 8.48 -28.61
N THR A 41 7.21 8.95 -27.40
CA THR A 41 8.46 8.64 -26.68
C THR A 41 8.24 7.64 -25.54
N ALA A 42 7.00 7.18 -25.34
CA ALA A 42 6.67 6.24 -24.28
C ALA A 42 7.00 4.81 -24.74
N THR A 43 7.90 4.14 -24.02
CA THR A 43 8.27 2.73 -24.26
C THR A 43 7.57 1.81 -23.27
N GLN A 44 7.93 0.52 -23.19
CA GLN A 44 7.44 -0.36 -22.12
C GLN A 44 8.09 -0.03 -20.75
N TRP A 45 9.24 0.63 -20.78
CA TRP A 45 10.09 0.94 -19.64
C TRP A 45 9.92 2.40 -19.20
N PRO A 46 10.21 2.72 -17.93
CA PRO A 46 9.95 4.06 -17.39
C PRO A 46 10.90 5.15 -17.93
N ASP A 47 11.99 4.80 -18.61
CA ASP A 47 13.10 5.70 -18.97
C ASP A 47 13.19 6.02 -20.48
N CYS A 48 12.07 5.95 -21.20
CA CYS A 48 11.99 6.18 -22.65
C CYS A 48 12.88 5.24 -23.49
N SER A 49 13.39 4.16 -22.90
CA SER A 49 14.32 3.23 -23.57
C SER A 49 13.70 1.84 -23.71
N GLU A 50 14.31 1.01 -24.56
CA GLU A 50 13.99 -0.41 -24.65
C GLU A 50 15.08 -1.22 -23.96
N HIS A 51 14.65 -2.19 -23.16
CA HIS A 51 15.51 -3.11 -22.42
C HIS A 51 14.98 -4.54 -22.58
N PRO A 52 15.84 -5.57 -22.49
CA PRO A 52 15.41 -6.96 -22.54
C PRO A 52 14.59 -7.33 -21.30
N GLU A 53 13.72 -8.34 -21.41
CA GLU A 53 12.88 -8.76 -20.27
C GLU A 53 13.70 -9.29 -19.07
N ASP A 54 14.87 -9.85 -19.33
CA ASP A 54 15.83 -10.32 -18.32
C ASP A 54 16.83 -9.23 -17.90
N TRP A 55 16.51 -7.93 -18.08
CA TRP A 55 17.37 -6.84 -17.65
C TRP A 55 17.79 -6.99 -16.19
N HIS A 56 19.09 -6.91 -15.95
CA HIS A 56 19.69 -7.11 -14.65
C HIS A 56 20.92 -6.23 -14.49
N ALA A 57 21.33 -6.03 -13.24
CA ALA A 57 22.55 -5.34 -12.89
C ALA A 57 23.77 -6.07 -13.46
N PRO A 58 24.89 -5.37 -13.72
CA PRO A 58 26.07 -5.96 -14.37
C PRO A 58 26.67 -7.13 -13.59
N VAL A 59 26.54 -7.11 -12.26
CA VAL A 59 26.94 -8.18 -11.35
C VAL A 59 26.00 -8.20 -10.14
N PRO A 60 25.87 -9.34 -9.42
CA PRO A 60 25.07 -9.42 -8.20
C PRO A 60 25.45 -8.35 -7.17
N GLY A 61 24.46 -7.72 -6.56
CA GLY A 61 24.69 -6.70 -5.53
C GLY A 61 25.02 -5.30 -6.08
N LYS A 62 24.91 -5.08 -7.40
CA LYS A 62 24.93 -3.75 -8.01
C LYS A 62 23.54 -3.35 -8.48
N CYS A 63 23.34 -2.05 -8.72
CA CYS A 63 22.12 -1.56 -9.36
C CYS A 63 22.19 -1.66 -10.88
N LEU A 64 21.01 -1.57 -11.51
CA LEU A 64 20.90 -1.39 -12.96
C LEU A 64 21.70 -0.20 -13.49
N VAL A 65 21.75 0.92 -12.77
CA VAL A 65 22.54 2.11 -13.17
C VAL A 65 24.04 1.83 -13.28
N GLY A 66 24.51 0.71 -12.74
CA GLY A 66 25.89 0.25 -12.91
C GLY A 66 26.15 -0.41 -14.27
N ASN A 67 25.13 -0.69 -15.08
CA ASN A 67 25.32 -1.19 -16.43
C ASN A 67 26.11 -0.18 -17.29
N PRO A 68 26.82 -0.63 -18.34
CA PRO A 68 27.62 0.26 -19.20
C PRO A 68 26.81 1.39 -19.85
N ASP A 69 25.49 1.24 -19.98
CA ASP A 69 24.59 2.26 -20.52
C ASP A 69 24.16 3.32 -19.48
N GLY A 70 24.44 3.10 -18.20
CA GLY A 70 24.06 3.99 -17.10
C GLY A 70 22.55 4.09 -16.86
N LYS A 71 21.74 3.15 -17.36
CA LYS A 71 20.27 3.23 -17.31
C LYS A 71 19.65 2.51 -16.12
N GLY A 72 18.36 2.73 -15.87
CA GLY A 72 17.63 2.04 -14.80
C GLY A 72 17.82 2.60 -13.40
N GLY A 73 18.56 3.70 -13.23
CA GLY A 73 18.73 4.38 -11.94
C GLY A 73 17.41 4.81 -11.31
N ALA A 74 16.44 5.25 -12.11
CA ALA A 74 15.12 5.66 -11.65
C ALA A 74 14.30 4.54 -10.99
N MET A 75 14.66 3.27 -11.20
CA MET A 75 13.93 2.13 -10.65
C MET A 75 14.51 1.65 -9.30
N HIS A 76 15.69 2.13 -8.91
CA HIS A 76 16.34 1.82 -7.63
C HIS A 76 16.38 0.31 -7.31
N THR A 77 16.74 -0.50 -8.32
CA THR A 77 16.66 -1.96 -8.27
C THR A 77 17.85 -2.63 -8.97
N GLN A 78 18.03 -3.93 -8.72
CA GLN A 78 19.01 -4.76 -9.42
C GLN A 78 18.38 -5.49 -10.62
N ASN A 79 17.09 -5.83 -10.54
CA ASN A 79 16.34 -6.61 -11.51
C ASN A 79 14.83 -6.57 -11.16
N TYR A 80 14.01 -7.33 -11.90
CA TYR A 80 12.58 -7.41 -11.64
C TYR A 80 12.24 -7.76 -10.18
N THR A 81 12.82 -8.84 -9.64
CA THR A 81 12.44 -9.40 -8.32
C THR A 81 12.88 -8.55 -7.13
N THR A 82 13.86 -7.67 -7.33
CA THR A 82 14.32 -6.70 -6.32
C THR A 82 13.63 -5.34 -6.43
N THR A 83 12.74 -5.18 -7.42
CA THR A 83 11.98 -3.93 -7.58
C THR A 83 10.97 -3.79 -6.46
N ALA A 84 11.01 -2.65 -5.78
CA ALA A 84 10.16 -2.38 -4.64
C ALA A 84 8.67 -2.34 -5.01
N VAL A 85 7.86 -2.20 -3.98
CA VAL A 85 6.39 -2.21 -4.08
C VAL A 85 5.88 -0.78 -3.99
N THR A 86 4.89 -0.44 -4.82
CA THR A 86 4.18 0.84 -4.75
C THR A 86 2.79 0.66 -4.16
N ALA A 87 2.22 1.76 -3.72
CA ALA A 87 0.87 1.79 -3.20
C ALA A 87 0.09 3.01 -3.67
N PHE A 88 -1.23 2.93 -3.52
CA PHE A 88 -2.12 4.08 -3.58
C PHE A 88 -2.86 4.26 -2.26
N ALA A 89 -2.92 5.51 -1.80
CA ALA A 89 -3.76 5.93 -0.68
C ALA A 89 -4.86 6.89 -1.14
N ILE A 90 -5.94 6.96 -0.37
CA ILE A 90 -7.09 7.83 -0.63
C ILE A 90 -7.56 8.54 0.65
N SER A 91 -7.96 9.79 0.50
CA SER A 91 -8.64 10.60 1.52
C SER A 91 -9.94 11.16 0.97
N TYR A 92 -11.03 10.91 1.71
CA TYR A 92 -12.39 11.37 1.39
C TYR A 92 -12.63 12.83 1.78
N GLN A 93 -11.68 13.70 1.43
CA GLN A 93 -11.78 15.14 1.58
C GLN A 93 -11.73 15.80 0.21
N SER A 94 -12.60 16.77 -0.05
CA SER A 94 -12.57 17.59 -1.26
C SER A 94 -11.69 18.84 -1.12
N ASP A 95 -11.43 19.26 0.12
CA ASP A 95 -10.49 20.33 0.48
C ASP A 95 -9.14 19.73 0.90
N ILE A 96 -8.08 20.01 0.12
CA ILE A 96 -6.73 19.50 0.37
C ILE A 96 -6.20 19.89 1.75
N ARG A 97 -6.65 21.01 2.31
CA ARG A 97 -6.21 21.50 3.63
C ARG A 97 -6.71 20.61 4.78
N LYS A 98 -7.74 19.79 4.51
CA LYS A 98 -8.29 18.81 5.46
C LYS A 98 -7.68 17.43 5.28
N VAL A 99 -6.80 17.22 4.30
CA VAL A 99 -6.10 15.95 4.12
C VAL A 99 -4.97 15.85 5.15
N THR A 100 -4.98 14.75 5.90
CA THR A 100 -4.01 14.44 6.95
C THR A 100 -3.45 13.03 6.74
N MET A 101 -2.42 12.67 7.51
CA MET A 101 -1.86 11.32 7.45
C MET A 101 -2.87 10.26 7.90
N GLU A 102 -3.69 10.59 8.90
CA GLU A 102 -4.70 9.70 9.51
C GLU A 102 -5.90 9.43 8.59
N ASN A 103 -6.17 10.33 7.64
CA ASN A 103 -7.26 10.17 6.68
C ASN A 103 -6.80 9.79 5.27
N LEU A 104 -5.48 9.63 5.04
CA LEU A 104 -4.92 9.00 3.85
C LEU A 104 -4.73 7.50 4.07
N VAL A 105 -5.71 6.73 3.64
CA VAL A 105 -5.74 5.27 3.83
C VAL A 105 -5.19 4.57 2.60
N VAL A 106 -4.16 3.73 2.78
CA VAL A 106 -3.64 2.87 1.71
C VAL A 106 -4.70 1.85 1.31
N PHE A 107 -5.11 1.86 0.04
CA PHE A 107 -6.20 1.02 -0.48
C PHE A 107 -5.76 0.03 -1.56
N SER A 108 -4.58 0.19 -2.15
CA SER A 108 -4.06 -0.71 -3.18
C SER A 108 -2.55 -0.77 -3.13
N VAL A 109 -1.98 -1.95 -3.41
CA VAL A 109 -0.55 -2.24 -3.38
C VAL A 109 -0.22 -3.10 -4.59
N VAL A 110 0.89 -2.80 -5.29
CA VAL A 110 1.31 -3.55 -6.48
C VAL A 110 2.80 -3.83 -6.39
N GLU A 111 3.18 -5.10 -6.60
CA GLU A 111 4.57 -5.56 -6.54
C GLU A 111 5.31 -5.33 -7.86
N HIS A 112 6.58 -4.95 -7.74
CA HIS A 112 7.51 -4.67 -8.83
C HIS A 112 7.29 -3.42 -9.72
N PRO A 113 6.44 -2.42 -9.44
CA PRO A 113 6.56 -1.11 -10.08
C PRO A 113 7.67 -0.29 -9.41
N PRO A 114 8.41 0.54 -10.17
CA PRO A 114 8.17 0.93 -11.56
C PRO A 114 8.98 0.11 -12.59
N TRP A 115 9.04 -1.24 -12.49
CA TRP A 115 9.75 -2.07 -13.48
C TRP A 115 9.29 -1.83 -14.91
N LYS A 116 7.97 -1.86 -15.11
CA LYS A 116 7.33 -1.42 -16.35
C LYS A 116 6.61 -0.12 -16.10
N ARG A 117 6.56 0.70 -17.14
CA ARG A 117 5.94 2.02 -17.12
C ARG A 117 4.45 1.95 -16.75
N VAL A 118 3.70 1.05 -17.37
CA VAL A 118 2.26 0.92 -17.09
C VAL A 118 2.04 -0.06 -15.96
N ALA A 119 1.45 0.42 -14.86
CA ALA A 119 1.09 -0.40 -13.69
C ALA A 119 -0.43 -0.41 -13.49
N SER A 120 -0.98 -1.57 -13.10
CA SER A 120 -2.41 -1.77 -12.85
C SER A 120 -2.68 -1.99 -11.36
N TYR A 121 -3.59 -1.22 -10.78
CA TYR A 121 -3.94 -1.27 -9.36
C TYR A 121 -5.39 -1.73 -9.20
N GLN A 122 -5.61 -2.70 -8.32
CA GLN A 122 -6.95 -3.18 -7.97
C GLN A 122 -7.59 -2.22 -6.96
N VAL A 123 -8.88 -1.95 -7.11
CA VAL A 123 -9.63 -1.04 -6.24
C VAL A 123 -10.60 -1.87 -5.40
N PRO A 124 -10.60 -1.74 -4.06
CA PRO A 124 -11.59 -2.40 -3.21
C PRO A 124 -12.99 -1.82 -3.44
N ASP A 125 -13.97 -2.29 -2.67
CA ASP A 125 -15.36 -1.82 -2.72
C ASP A 125 -15.53 -0.43 -2.06
N LEU A 126 -14.80 0.55 -2.59
CA LEU A 126 -14.74 1.93 -2.11
C LEU A 126 -16.10 2.65 -2.31
N PRO A 127 -16.55 3.45 -1.32
CA PRO A 127 -17.74 4.30 -1.48
C PRO A 127 -17.47 5.48 -2.41
N ALA A 128 -18.53 6.16 -2.85
CA ALA A 128 -18.41 7.36 -3.68
C ALA A 128 -17.69 8.50 -2.94
N CYS A 129 -16.86 9.26 -3.68
CA CYS A 129 -16.26 10.47 -3.16
C CYS A 129 -17.31 11.55 -2.88
N PRO A 130 -17.04 12.50 -1.96
CA PRO A 130 -17.89 13.68 -1.79
C PRO A 130 -17.91 14.55 -3.05
N VAL A 131 -18.84 15.51 -3.08
CA VAL A 131 -18.85 16.56 -4.12
C VAL A 131 -17.50 17.27 -4.14
N GLY A 132 -16.93 17.40 -5.34
CA GLY A 132 -15.58 17.93 -5.55
C GLY A 132 -14.46 16.87 -5.58
N GLY A 133 -14.80 15.60 -5.37
CA GLY A 133 -13.90 14.46 -5.43
C GLY A 133 -13.11 14.21 -4.15
N CYS A 134 -12.18 13.26 -4.24
CA CYS A 134 -11.23 12.89 -3.19
C CYS A 134 -9.80 13.34 -3.56
N TYR A 135 -8.86 13.15 -2.64
CA TYR A 135 -7.43 13.16 -2.93
C TYR A 135 -6.85 11.75 -2.83
N CYS A 136 -5.99 11.42 -3.78
CA CYS A 136 -5.24 10.18 -3.79
C CYS A 136 -3.74 10.47 -3.87
N ALA A 137 -2.94 9.52 -3.40
CA ALA A 137 -1.49 9.60 -3.47
C ALA A 137 -0.94 8.28 -4.01
N TRP A 138 -0.10 8.36 -5.05
CA TRP A 138 0.82 7.28 -5.41
C TRP A 138 2.02 7.36 -4.47
N LEU A 139 2.48 6.20 -4.03
CA LEU A 139 3.44 6.06 -2.95
C LEU A 139 4.48 5.01 -3.30
N TRP A 140 5.75 5.30 -2.99
CA TRP A 140 6.84 4.36 -3.23
C TRP A 140 7.98 4.59 -2.25
N ILE A 141 8.53 3.50 -1.72
CA ILE A 141 9.76 3.51 -0.94
C ILE A 141 10.64 2.43 -1.55
N PRO A 142 11.70 2.79 -2.29
CA PRO A 142 12.62 1.80 -2.81
C PRO A 142 13.32 1.06 -1.68
N ASP A 143 13.52 -0.26 -1.84
CA ASP A 143 14.38 -1.04 -0.93
C ASP A 143 15.88 -0.72 -1.17
N GLY A 144 16.16 0.12 -2.17
CA GLY A 144 17.49 0.39 -2.71
C GLY A 144 18.05 -0.84 -3.43
N CYS A 145 19.31 -0.78 -3.83
CA CYS A 145 20.04 -1.96 -4.28
C CYS A 145 20.85 -2.56 -3.14
N LYS A 146 20.19 -2.82 -2.00
CA LYS A 146 20.86 -3.48 -0.88
C LYS A 146 21.31 -4.88 -1.30
N ILE A 147 22.54 -5.21 -0.96
CA ILE A 147 23.07 -6.56 -1.03
C ILE A 147 22.40 -7.36 0.08
N THR A 148 21.44 -8.22 -0.24
CA THR A 148 21.20 -9.39 0.60
C THR A 148 22.21 -10.44 0.14
N LEU A 149 23.41 -10.45 0.75
CA LEU A 149 24.16 -11.69 0.74
C LEU A 149 23.25 -12.66 1.49
N ALA A 150 22.82 -13.73 0.82
CA ALA A 150 22.08 -14.83 1.40
C ALA A 150 22.98 -15.60 2.38
N TYR A 151 23.44 -14.94 3.44
CA TYR A 151 24.12 -15.57 4.55
C TYR A 151 23.12 -15.66 5.70
N GLU A 152 22.72 -16.89 5.99
CA GLU A 152 21.96 -17.24 7.19
C GLU A 152 22.68 -16.77 8.47
N PRO A 153 21.93 -16.48 9.55
CA PRO A 153 22.44 -15.77 10.74
C PRO A 153 23.59 -16.51 11.43
N PRO A 154 24.59 -15.78 12.01
CA PRO A 154 24.30 -14.93 13.17
C PRO A 154 24.98 -13.53 13.20
N LEU A 155 25.51 -13.00 12.09
CA LEU A 155 26.32 -11.75 12.11
C LEU A 155 25.78 -10.62 11.22
N ALA A 156 24.46 -10.50 11.07
CA ALA A 156 23.81 -9.49 10.21
C ALA A 156 23.75 -8.06 10.80
N HIS A 157 24.58 -7.69 11.79
CA HIS A 157 24.34 -6.47 12.57
C HIS A 157 25.25 -5.27 12.32
N LEU A 158 26.31 -5.33 11.49
CA LEU A 158 27.31 -4.24 11.55
C LEU A 158 27.88 -3.67 10.25
N THR A 159 27.48 -4.12 9.06
CA THR A 159 27.94 -3.46 7.81
C THR A 159 26.87 -3.41 6.73
N ASP A 160 25.67 -2.96 7.07
CA ASP A 160 24.66 -2.49 6.12
C ASP A 160 25.13 -1.15 5.51
N SER A 161 26.33 -1.15 4.93
CA SER A 161 26.83 -0.06 4.13
C SER A 161 25.93 0.01 2.90
N PHE A 162 25.19 1.12 2.80
CA PHE A 162 24.40 1.51 1.63
C PHE A 162 25.33 1.61 0.41
N ILE A 163 25.65 0.48 -0.23
CA ILE A 163 26.51 0.46 -1.41
C ILE A 163 25.68 0.95 -2.61
N ALA A 164 26.03 2.16 -3.03
CA ALA A 164 25.86 2.76 -4.36
C ALA A 164 24.66 2.27 -5.20
N GLY A 165 23.55 3.00 -5.05
CA GLY A 165 22.61 3.25 -6.16
C GLY A 165 21.16 3.55 -5.78
N GLY A 166 20.95 4.01 -4.56
CA GLY A 166 19.80 4.83 -4.19
C GLY A 166 20.03 5.43 -2.81
N GLN A 167 19.88 6.74 -2.67
CA GLN A 167 19.73 7.31 -1.34
C GLN A 167 18.38 6.84 -0.79
N PRO A 168 18.34 6.36 0.46
CA PRO A 168 17.08 6.07 1.13
C PRO A 168 16.11 7.25 1.00
N ASN A 169 14.91 7.02 0.50
CA ASN A 169 13.91 8.08 0.36
C ASN A 169 12.49 7.50 0.27
N MET A 170 11.50 8.38 0.31
CA MET A 170 10.12 8.09 -0.05
C MET A 170 9.70 8.99 -1.20
N TYR A 171 8.82 8.47 -2.05
CA TYR A 171 8.23 9.19 -3.16
C TYR A 171 6.72 9.23 -2.98
N MET A 172 6.15 10.40 -3.21
CA MET A 172 4.72 10.67 -3.11
C MET A 172 4.32 11.57 -4.27
N GLN A 173 3.32 11.13 -5.04
CA GLN A 173 2.69 11.95 -6.08
C GLN A 173 1.20 12.04 -5.83
N ASN A 174 0.68 13.25 -5.71
CA ASN A 174 -0.71 13.50 -5.35
C ASN A 174 -1.59 13.75 -6.57
N PHE A 175 -2.86 13.32 -6.47
CA PHE A 175 -3.87 13.45 -7.50
C PHE A 175 -5.19 13.88 -6.88
N LYS A 176 -5.98 14.67 -7.62
CA LYS A 176 -7.44 14.62 -7.44
C LYS A 176 -7.94 13.30 -8.03
N CYS A 177 -8.79 12.59 -7.31
CA CYS A 177 -9.34 11.32 -7.74
C CYS A 177 -10.84 11.22 -7.47
N ASN A 178 -11.50 10.31 -8.17
CA ASN A 178 -12.92 10.03 -7.97
C ASN A 178 -13.20 8.53 -8.10
N ILE A 179 -14.20 8.03 -7.38
CA ILE A 179 -14.63 6.64 -7.48
C ILE A 179 -15.77 6.53 -8.49
N THR A 180 -15.62 5.66 -9.48
CA THR A 180 -16.67 5.32 -10.44
C THR A 180 -17.28 3.95 -10.10
N ASN A 181 -18.54 3.74 -10.49
CA ASN A 181 -19.29 2.52 -10.20
C ASN A 181 -19.39 2.16 -8.69
N ALA A 182 -19.37 3.19 -7.84
CA ALA A 182 -19.51 3.05 -6.40
C ALA A 182 -20.96 2.72 -6.04
N VAL A 183 -21.17 1.58 -5.39
CA VAL A 183 -22.46 1.18 -4.80
C VAL A 183 -22.34 0.94 -3.29
N SER A 184 -21.11 0.90 -2.77
CA SER A 184 -20.80 0.71 -1.35
C SER A 184 -21.13 1.97 -0.56
N THR A 185 -21.68 1.78 0.63
CA THR A 185 -21.90 2.82 1.64
C THR A 185 -20.94 2.69 2.83
N LYS A 186 -19.99 1.73 2.76
CA LYS A 186 -19.01 1.50 3.83
C LYS A 186 -18.13 2.73 3.98
N ARG A 187 -17.83 3.11 5.22
CA ARG A 187 -16.86 4.17 5.51
C ARG A 187 -15.48 3.56 5.73
N LEU A 188 -14.43 4.23 5.25
CA LEU A 188 -13.07 3.88 5.63
C LEU A 188 -12.87 4.10 7.13
N GLY A 189 -12.17 3.19 7.79
CA GLY A 189 -11.78 3.38 9.19
C GLY A 189 -10.66 4.41 9.34
N ILE A 190 -10.33 4.74 10.60
CA ILE A 190 -9.21 5.64 10.91
C ILE A 190 -7.90 4.88 10.68
N ALA A 191 -7.05 5.38 9.80
CA ALA A 191 -5.79 4.73 9.49
C ALA A 191 -4.77 4.89 10.61
N LYS A 192 -4.09 3.79 10.94
CA LYS A 192 -2.97 3.76 11.89
C LYS A 192 -1.64 3.63 11.14
N PRO A 193 -0.53 4.19 11.66
CA PRO A 193 0.80 3.94 11.10
C PRO A 193 1.08 2.44 11.04
N PRO A 194 1.65 1.91 9.95
CA PRO A 194 2.07 0.50 9.91
C PRO A 194 3.23 0.28 10.88
N VAL A 195 3.36 -0.95 11.37
CA VAL A 195 4.48 -1.37 12.23
C VAL A 195 5.23 -2.51 11.56
N ALA A 196 6.54 -2.59 11.80
CA ALA A 196 7.31 -3.75 11.39
C ALA A 196 6.79 -5.00 12.11
N CYS A 197 6.50 -6.03 11.32
CA CYS A 197 5.93 -7.28 11.78
C CYS A 197 6.51 -8.48 11.02
N ARG A 198 7.77 -8.34 10.55
CA ARG A 198 8.50 -9.38 9.82
C ARG A 198 8.55 -10.71 10.57
N ASP A 199 8.90 -10.65 11.85
CA ASP A 199 9.17 -11.85 12.66
C ASP A 199 7.91 -12.44 13.28
N ASP A 200 6.83 -11.66 13.34
CA ASP A 200 5.53 -12.08 13.85
C ASP A 200 4.41 -11.29 13.18
N SER A 201 3.74 -11.94 12.23
CA SER A 201 2.63 -11.34 11.46
C SER A 201 1.43 -10.97 12.32
N LYS A 202 1.30 -11.54 13.53
CA LYS A 202 0.24 -11.17 14.48
C LYS A 202 0.41 -9.76 15.02
N LYS A 203 1.63 -9.20 14.95
CA LYS A 203 1.92 -7.81 15.34
C LYS A 203 1.58 -6.81 14.24
N CYS A 204 1.29 -7.26 13.00
CA CYS A 204 0.93 -6.35 11.93
C CYS A 204 -0.34 -5.55 12.27
N VAL A 205 -0.38 -4.29 11.85
CA VAL A 205 -1.59 -3.48 11.95
C VAL A 205 -2.67 -4.03 11.03
N ALA A 206 -3.73 -4.55 11.63
CA ALA A 206 -4.95 -4.94 10.92
C ALA A 206 -5.77 -3.71 10.51
N GLY A 207 -6.48 -3.82 9.38
CA GLY A 207 -7.37 -2.79 8.90
C GLY A 207 -6.64 -1.61 8.23
N PRO A 208 -7.25 -0.41 8.24
CA PRO A 208 -6.76 0.75 7.50
C PRO A 208 -5.39 1.19 8.01
N LYS A 209 -4.44 1.28 7.08
CA LYS A 209 -3.07 1.71 7.34
C LYS A 209 -2.80 3.05 6.65
N GLN A 210 -2.01 3.87 7.31
CA GLN A 210 -1.53 5.14 6.75
C GLN A 210 -0.51 4.85 5.64
N LEU A 211 -0.23 5.86 4.81
CA LEU A 211 1.02 5.87 4.04
C LEU A 211 2.24 5.87 4.98
N ILE A 212 3.39 5.40 4.50
CA ILE A 212 4.64 5.42 5.26
C ILE A 212 5.35 6.75 5.01
N ALA A 213 5.52 7.55 6.06
CA ALA A 213 6.41 8.69 6.10
C ALA A 213 7.73 8.26 6.77
N TRP A 214 8.82 8.29 6.02
CA TRP A 214 10.12 7.77 6.46
C TRP A 214 11.28 8.53 5.82
N ASN A 215 12.40 8.60 6.55
CA ASN A 215 13.62 9.33 6.19
C ASN A 215 13.40 10.82 5.86
N GLN A 216 12.45 11.47 6.55
CA GLN A 216 12.17 12.90 6.43
C GLN A 216 12.72 13.67 7.65
N ALA A 217 12.90 14.99 7.52
CA ALA A 217 13.33 15.83 8.65
C ALA A 217 12.29 15.90 9.79
N GLU A 218 11.01 15.76 9.45
CA GLU A 218 9.89 15.80 10.40
C GLU A 218 8.74 14.91 9.90
N GLY A 219 7.80 14.57 10.79
CA GLY A 219 6.55 13.89 10.41
C GLY A 219 6.69 12.42 10.01
N ASN A 220 7.82 11.78 10.27
CA ASN A 220 7.97 10.33 10.11
C ASN A 220 6.97 9.59 11.01
N ASN A 221 6.32 8.55 10.48
CA ASN A 221 5.35 7.73 11.23
C ASN A 221 5.78 6.27 11.39
N VAL A 222 6.94 5.91 10.84
CA VAL A 222 7.59 4.61 11.03
C VAL A 222 8.97 4.86 11.66
N GLN A 223 9.27 4.12 12.73
CA GLN A 223 10.57 4.16 13.40
C GLN A 223 11.66 3.54 12.52
N ASP A 224 12.93 3.72 12.88
CA ASP A 224 14.00 2.96 12.24
C ASP A 224 13.85 1.47 12.55
N VAL A 225 13.66 0.66 11.51
CA VAL A 225 13.44 -0.79 11.58
C VAL A 225 14.62 -1.58 11.00
N GLY A 226 15.73 -0.91 10.69
CA GLY A 226 16.95 -1.51 10.12
C GLY A 226 16.86 -1.84 8.62
N TYR A 227 15.72 -1.60 7.98
CA TYR A 227 15.50 -1.81 6.54
C TYR A 227 14.52 -0.78 5.98
N SER A 228 14.44 -0.64 4.65
CA SER A 228 13.44 0.24 4.03
C SER A 228 12.03 -0.34 4.28
N PRO A 229 11.14 0.36 5.00
CA PRO A 229 9.89 -0.23 5.47
C PRO A 229 9.02 -0.75 4.33
N GLY A 230 8.81 0.05 3.26
CA GLY A 230 8.12 -0.39 2.04
C GLY A 230 6.65 -0.80 2.21
N TYR A 231 5.93 -0.95 1.10
CA TYR A 231 4.51 -1.37 1.09
C TYR A 231 4.36 -2.89 1.00
N ILE A 232 5.00 -3.61 1.92
CA ILE A 232 5.25 -5.06 1.82
C ILE A 232 4.70 -5.84 3.02
N ALA A 233 4.70 -7.17 2.91
CA ALA A 233 4.19 -8.07 3.93
C ALA A 233 4.85 -7.87 5.31
N ARG A 234 6.16 -7.55 5.36
CA ARG A 234 6.88 -7.24 6.61
C ARG A 234 6.41 -5.96 7.33
N MET A 235 5.55 -5.16 6.69
CA MET A 235 4.85 -4.01 7.25
C MET A 235 3.32 -4.20 7.27
N GLY A 236 2.83 -5.41 7.01
CA GLY A 236 1.41 -5.74 7.03
C GLY A 236 0.62 -5.36 5.77
N PHE A 237 1.29 -5.04 4.66
CA PHE A 237 0.63 -4.79 3.37
C PHE A 237 0.60 -6.06 2.52
N LYS A 238 -0.57 -6.36 1.94
CA LYS A 238 -0.75 -7.48 1.00
C LYS A 238 -0.79 -6.95 -0.43
N PRO A 239 -0.28 -7.68 -1.43
CA PRO A 239 -0.47 -7.31 -2.83
C PRO A 239 -1.96 -7.22 -3.20
N GLY A 240 -2.31 -6.27 -4.06
CA GLY A 240 -3.68 -6.03 -4.54
C GLY A 240 -4.46 -5.03 -3.70
N ALA A 241 -5.79 -5.13 -3.78
CA ALA A 241 -6.71 -4.26 -3.06
C ALA A 241 -6.68 -4.54 -1.54
N GLN A 242 -6.60 -3.50 -0.73
CA GLN A 242 -6.70 -3.61 0.72
C GLN A 242 -8.18 -3.64 1.12
N ASN A 243 -8.72 -4.84 1.35
CA ASN A 243 -10.17 -5.03 1.56
C ASN A 243 -10.62 -4.91 3.01
N ASP A 244 -9.70 -4.84 3.97
CA ASP A 244 -9.95 -4.73 5.41
C ASP A 244 -9.99 -3.29 5.94
N ILE A 245 -9.93 -2.29 5.05
CA ILE A 245 -9.77 -0.87 5.39
C ILE A 245 -11.05 -0.16 5.86
N PHE A 246 -12.18 -0.86 5.86
CA PHE A 246 -13.49 -0.28 6.20
C PHE A 246 -13.74 -0.37 7.71
N PHE A 247 -14.57 0.55 8.23
CA PHE A 247 -15.08 0.44 9.60
C PHE A 247 -15.74 -0.93 9.79
N GLN A 248 -15.24 -1.68 10.74
CA GLN A 248 -15.94 -2.84 11.26
C GLN A 248 -16.91 -2.33 12.33
N SER A 249 -18.21 -2.41 12.05
CA SER A 249 -19.20 -2.21 13.11
C SER A 249 -18.96 -3.29 14.19
N ALA A 250 -19.09 -2.92 15.47
CA ALA A 250 -18.93 -3.82 16.62
C ALA A 250 -19.91 -5.02 16.69
N SER A 251 -20.59 -5.33 15.58
CA SER A 251 -21.54 -6.43 15.45
C SER A 251 -20.88 -7.79 15.19
N SER A 252 -19.57 -7.88 14.96
CA SER A 252 -18.86 -9.16 14.81
C SER A 252 -18.36 -9.76 16.14
N GLU A 253 -18.31 -8.99 17.24
CA GLU A 253 -17.95 -9.52 18.56
C GLU A 253 -19.13 -10.21 19.27
N LEU A 254 -20.38 -10.00 18.82
CA LEU A 254 -21.55 -10.61 19.44
C LEU A 254 -21.81 -12.08 19.03
N HIS A 255 -20.94 -12.71 18.25
CA HIS A 255 -21.07 -14.13 17.85
C HIS A 255 -20.19 -15.11 18.65
N LEU A 256 -19.40 -14.63 19.62
CA LEU A 256 -18.63 -15.51 20.53
C LEU A 256 -19.13 -15.57 21.98
N GLN A 257 -20.26 -14.94 22.30
CA GLN A 257 -20.88 -15.10 23.60
C GLN A 257 -22.36 -15.47 23.44
N ALA A 258 -22.62 -16.76 23.25
CA ALA A 258 -23.95 -17.29 23.55
C ALA A 258 -24.18 -17.17 25.07
N PRO A 259 -25.30 -16.58 25.53
CA PRO A 259 -25.60 -16.53 26.96
C PRO A 259 -25.98 -17.94 27.44
N ALA A 260 -25.38 -18.38 28.54
CA ALA A 260 -25.79 -19.60 29.23
C ALA A 260 -27.27 -19.48 29.64
N LYS A 261 -28.16 -20.17 28.92
CA LYS A 261 -29.57 -20.25 29.29
C LYS A 261 -29.73 -21.12 30.54
N TYR A 262 -30.33 -20.49 31.55
CA TYR A 262 -31.08 -21.07 32.65
C TYR A 262 -31.74 -22.43 32.31
N LEU A 263 -31.40 -23.47 33.06
CA LEU A 263 -32.16 -24.72 33.12
C LEU A 263 -33.16 -24.62 34.27
N GLN A 264 -34.42 -24.32 33.96
CA GLN A 264 -35.56 -24.67 34.80
C GLN A 264 -36.43 -25.65 34.01
N GLY A 265 -36.30 -26.93 34.33
CA GLY A 265 -37.16 -28.00 33.82
C GLY A 265 -38.05 -28.49 34.95
N SER A 266 -39.27 -27.96 35.03
CA SER A 266 -40.35 -28.54 35.81
C SER A 266 -40.83 -29.83 35.14
N ARG A 267 -40.79 -30.95 35.85
CA ARG A 267 -41.62 -32.12 35.55
C ARG A 267 -42.42 -32.49 36.80
N CYS A 268 -43.73 -32.23 36.74
CA CYS A 268 -44.71 -32.87 37.59
C CYS A 268 -44.73 -34.37 37.28
N GLY A 269 -44.43 -35.20 38.29
CA GLY A 269 -44.71 -36.63 38.28
C GLY A 269 -45.75 -36.93 39.35
N TYR A 270 -46.93 -37.37 38.92
CA TYR A 270 -47.92 -38.01 39.78
C TYR A 270 -47.35 -39.33 40.31
N ALA A 271 -47.40 -39.55 41.62
CA ALA A 271 -47.32 -40.87 42.23
C ALA A 271 -48.37 -40.96 43.33
N HIS A 272 -49.44 -41.71 43.04
CA HIS A 272 -50.43 -42.13 44.02
C HIS A 272 -49.88 -43.33 44.81
N LEU A 273 -50.00 -43.23 46.14
CA LEU A 273 -50.24 -44.27 47.15
C LEU A 273 -49.69 -45.68 46.91
N ASP A 274 -48.86 -46.17 47.84
CA ASP A 274 -49.30 -47.31 48.64
C ASP A 274 -48.65 -47.39 50.03
N ARG A 275 -49.39 -48.06 50.89
CA ARG A 275 -49.41 -48.06 52.36
C ARG A 275 -48.49 -49.14 52.96
N GLU A 276 -48.20 -48.91 54.24
CA GLU A 276 -48.01 -49.89 55.33
C GLU A 276 -46.64 -50.56 55.59
N ARG A 277 -46.21 -50.27 56.84
CA ARG A 277 -45.30 -50.97 57.79
C ARG A 277 -43.80 -50.77 57.65
#